data_AF-A0A3M1ZEQ8-F1
#
_entry.id   AF-A0A3M1ZEQ8-F1
#
_cell.length_a   1.000
_cell.length_b   1.000
_cell.length_c   1.000
_cell.angle_alpha   90.00
_cell.angle_beta   90.00
_cell.angle_gamma   90.00
#
_symmetry.space_group_name_H-M   'P 1'
#
loop_
_entity.id
_entity.type
_entity.pdbx_description
1 polymer ?
#
loop_
_entity_poly.entity_id
_entity_poly.type
_entity_poly.pdbx_seq_one_letter_code
_entity_poly.pdbx_strand_id
1 'polypeptide(L)'
;GLVARNRIIVGLSQAVILVESELKGGAMHAARRALKLGIPLYVFDKPLSGNQYLLEQGAKPVPSSWDLDWHTWAEQLVFNPPPA
;
A
#
# COMPACT_ATOMS: atom_id res chain seq x y z
N GLY A 1 21.38 1.09 -3.03
CA GLY A 1 20.85 0.03 -2.15
C GLY A 1 19.33 -0.09 -2.30
N LEU A 2 18.77 -1.28 -2.07
CA LEU A 2 17.35 -1.61 -2.33
C LEU A 2 16.35 -0.69 -1.59
N VAL A 3 16.65 -0.31 -0.35
CA VAL A 3 15.82 0.62 0.46
C VAL A 3 15.77 2.03 -0.16
N ALA A 4 16.88 2.49 -0.74
CA ALA A 4 16.95 3.79 -1.41
C ALA A 4 16.18 3.81 -2.74
N ARG A 5 15.93 2.66 -3.35
CA ARG A 5 15.05 2.53 -4.52
C ARG A 5 13.58 2.59 -4.09
N ASN A 6 13.22 1.89 -3.03
CA ASN A 6 11.84 1.83 -2.53
C ASN A 6 11.30 3.22 -2.15
N ARG A 7 12.16 4.14 -1.67
CA ARG A 7 11.73 5.53 -1.42
C ARG A 7 11.28 6.28 -2.66
N ILE A 8 11.90 6.01 -3.82
CA ILE A 8 11.56 6.69 -5.07
C ILE A 8 10.24 6.13 -5.59
N ILE A 9 10.07 4.80 -5.57
CA ILE A 9 8.78 4.18 -5.92
C ILE A 9 7.66 4.80 -5.10
N VAL A 10 7.79 4.75 -3.77
CA VAL A 10 6.75 5.27 -2.87
C VAL A 10 6.51 6.76 -3.11
N GLY A 11 7.57 7.56 -3.28
CA GLY A 11 7.41 9.00 -3.51
C GLY A 11 6.78 9.37 -4.85
N LEU A 12 6.85 8.51 -5.86
CA LEU A 12 6.19 8.69 -7.17
C LEU A 12 4.81 8.02 -7.22
N SER A 13 4.48 7.17 -6.24
CA SER A 13 3.22 6.47 -6.14
C SER A 13 2.14 7.33 -5.52
N GLN A 14 0.97 7.36 -6.16
CA GLN A 14 -0.23 7.94 -5.58
C GLN A 14 -0.91 7.00 -4.56
N ALA A 15 -0.67 5.70 -4.69
CA ALA A 15 -1.05 4.67 -3.74
C ALA A 15 -0.05 3.50 -3.81
N VAL A 16 0.06 2.75 -2.71
CA VAL A 16 0.86 1.53 -2.63
C VAL A 16 -0.05 0.36 -2.30
N ILE A 17 0.10 -0.74 -3.04
CA ILE A 17 -0.61 -1.99 -2.76
C ILE A 17 0.42 -3.03 -2.30
N LEU A 18 0.20 -3.62 -1.13
CA LEU A 18 0.99 -4.72 -0.59
C LEU A 18 0.18 -6.02 -0.67
N VAL A 19 0.69 -6.95 -1.47
CA VAL A 19 0.07 -8.28 -1.63
C VAL A 19 0.50 -9.20 -0.49
N GLU A 20 1.80 -9.23 -0.18
CA GLU A 20 2.37 -10.26 0.66
C GLU A 20 3.71 -9.82 1.26
N SER A 21 3.81 -9.85 2.59
CA SER A 21 5.09 -9.70 3.28
C SER A 21 5.05 -10.20 4.72
N GLU A 22 6.20 -10.71 5.18
CA GLU A 22 6.50 -10.84 6.60
C GLU A 22 6.99 -9.51 7.19
N LEU A 23 6.93 -9.34 8.52
CA LEU A 23 7.35 -8.12 9.23
C LEU A 23 8.79 -7.66 8.93
N LYS A 24 9.66 -8.62 8.61
CA LYS A 24 11.08 -8.41 8.25
C LYS A 24 11.31 -8.39 6.73
N GLY A 25 10.26 -8.52 5.92
CA GLY A 25 10.34 -8.52 4.46
C GLY A 25 10.70 -7.16 3.88
N GLY A 26 11.38 -7.15 2.74
CA GLY A 26 11.84 -5.92 2.08
C GLY A 26 10.70 -4.97 1.68
N ALA A 27 9.51 -5.49 1.39
CA ALA A 27 8.33 -4.70 1.05
C ALA A 27 7.85 -3.83 2.23
N MET A 28 8.12 -4.24 3.48
CA MET A 28 7.76 -3.46 4.67
C MET A 28 8.42 -2.10 4.72
N HIS A 29 9.60 -1.92 4.10
CA HIS A 29 10.23 -0.61 4.00
C HIS A 29 9.41 0.35 3.12
N ALA A 30 8.79 -0.14 2.05
CA ALA A 30 7.93 0.66 1.19
C ALA A 30 6.60 0.96 1.88
N ALA A 31 5.95 -0.06 2.46
CA ALA A 31 4.66 0.07 3.13
C ALA A 31 4.71 1.03 4.33
N ARG A 32 5.69 0.88 5.24
CA ARG A 32 5.87 1.81 6.36
C ARG A 32 6.14 3.24 5.90
N ARG A 33 6.85 3.40 4.78
CA ARG A 33 7.11 4.72 4.21
C ARG A 33 5.85 5.34 3.62
N ALA A 34 4.99 4.56 2.96
CA ALA A 34 3.70 5.03 2.46
C ALA A 34 2.85 5.59 3.60
N LEU A 35 2.68 4.82 4.69
CA LEU A 35 1.98 5.28 5.90
C LEU A 35 2.59 6.56 6.46
N LYS A 36 3.92 6.62 6.59
CA LYS A 36 4.63 7.81 7.10
C LYS A 36 4.42 9.06 6.23
N LEU A 37 4.28 8.89 4.91
CA LEU A 37 4.08 9.99 3.97
C LEU A 37 2.60 10.32 3.75
N GLY A 38 1.67 9.62 4.43
CA GLY A 38 0.23 9.77 4.20
C GLY A 38 -0.22 9.26 2.82
N ILE A 39 0.61 8.46 2.15
CA ILE A 39 0.26 7.85 0.86
C ILE A 39 -0.66 6.66 1.14
N PRO A 40 -1.83 6.57 0.50
CA PRO A 40 -2.75 5.45 0.64
C PRO A 40 -2.04 4.11 0.51
N LEU A 41 -2.15 3.28 1.55
CA LEU A 41 -1.63 1.92 1.58
C LEU A 41 -2.80 0.94 1.59
N TYR A 42 -2.85 0.08 0.59
CA TYR A 42 -3.78 -1.03 0.49
C TYR A 42 -3.07 -2.34 0.75
N VAL A 43 -3.69 -3.26 1.50
CA VAL A 43 -3.09 -4.53 1.90
C VAL A 43 -4.08 -5.65 1.65
N PHE A 44 -3.62 -6.74 1.05
CA PHE A 44 -4.41 -7.97 1.00
C PHE A 44 -4.48 -8.59 2.40
N ASP A 45 -5.68 -8.95 2.85
CA ASP A 45 -5.87 -9.63 4.13
C ASP A 45 -5.41 -11.09 4.01
N LYS A 46 -4.12 -11.31 4.30
CA LYS A 46 -3.46 -12.62 4.32
C LYS A 46 -2.93 -12.89 5.72
N PRO A 47 -2.89 -14.15 6.18
CA PRO A 47 -2.38 -14.53 7.51
C PRO A 47 -0.85 -14.49 7.59
N LEU A 48 -0.24 -13.39 7.16
CA LEU A 48 1.20 -13.12 7.18
C LEU A 48 1.49 -11.95 8.10
N SER A 49 2.60 -12.02 8.83
CA SER A 49 2.86 -11.08 9.93
C SER A 49 2.93 -9.62 9.47
N GLY A 50 3.46 -9.35 8.27
CA GLY A 50 3.55 -8.00 7.73
C GLY A 50 2.19 -7.47 7.24
N ASN A 51 1.38 -8.33 6.60
CA ASN A 51 0.04 -7.97 6.15
C ASN A 51 -0.86 -7.59 7.34
N GLN A 52 -0.95 -8.46 8.34
CA GLN A 52 -1.79 -8.23 9.52
C GLN A 52 -1.35 -6.99 10.29
N TYR A 53 -0.03 -6.84 10.51
CA TYR A 53 0.51 -5.64 11.14
C TYR A 53 0.13 -4.36 10.40
N LEU A 54 0.22 -4.31 9.07
CA LEU A 54 -0.08 -3.09 8.33
C LEU A 54 -1.58 -2.74 8.38
N LEU A 55 -2.46 -3.75 8.38
CA LEU A 55 -3.89 -3.54 8.59
C LEU A 55 -4.17 -2.94 9.98
N GLU A 56 -3.51 -3.45 11.03
CA GLU A 56 -3.57 -2.88 12.38
C GLU A 56 -3.03 -1.44 12.45
N GLN A 57 -2.03 -1.11 11.62
CA GLN A 57 -1.46 0.24 11.53
C GLN A 57 -2.29 1.22 10.68
N GLY A 58 -3.47 0.82 10.20
CA GLY A 58 -4.39 1.69 9.46
C GLY A 58 -4.25 1.64 7.93
N ALA A 59 -3.59 0.60 7.39
CA ALA A 59 -3.73 0.30 5.97
C ALA A 59 -5.17 -0.14 5.63
N LYS A 60 -5.61 0.14 4.41
CA LYS A 60 -6.94 -0.24 3.93
C LYS A 60 -6.90 -1.66 3.35
N PRO A 61 -7.86 -2.54 3.63
CA PRO A 61 -7.92 -3.84 2.97
C PRO A 61 -8.20 -3.67 1.48
N VAL A 62 -7.58 -4.51 0.64
CA VAL A 62 -7.99 -4.68 -0.75
C VAL A 62 -9.33 -5.43 -0.77
N PRO A 63 -10.34 -5.01 -1.55
CA PRO A 63 -11.60 -5.74 -1.68
C PRO A 63 -11.36 -7.19 -2.12
N SER A 64 -12.08 -8.15 -1.51
CA SER A 64 -11.88 -9.59 -1.70
C SER A 64 -12.70 -10.23 -2.82
N SER A 65 -13.39 -9.43 -3.64
CA SER A 65 -14.22 -9.95 -4.74
C SER A 65 -13.37 -10.36 -5.94
N TRP A 66 -13.57 -11.58 -6.44
CA TRP A 66 -12.97 -12.04 -7.71
C TRP A 66 -13.42 -11.21 -8.91
N ASP A 67 -14.59 -10.56 -8.81
CA ASP A 67 -15.14 -9.63 -9.80
C ASP A 67 -14.71 -8.17 -9.55
N LEU A 68 -13.63 -7.95 -8.79
CA LEU A 68 -13.12 -6.59 -8.58
C LEU A 68 -12.65 -6.02 -9.93
N ASP A 69 -13.43 -5.11 -10.49
CA ASP A 69 -12.95 -4.25 -11.57
C ASP A 69 -11.97 -3.24 -10.99
N TRP A 70 -10.68 -3.52 -11.20
CA TRP A 70 -9.59 -2.65 -10.76
C TRP A 70 -9.66 -1.25 -11.37
N HIS A 71 -10.28 -1.08 -12.55
CA HIS A 71 -10.41 0.23 -13.17
C HIS A 71 -11.40 1.09 -12.37
N THR A 72 -12.62 0.59 -12.18
CA THR A 72 -13.64 1.25 -11.37
C THR A 72 -13.17 1.50 -9.94
N TRP A 73 -12.51 0.53 -9.31
CA TRP A 73 -12.00 0.69 -7.96
C TRP A 73 -10.89 1.74 -7.87
N ALA A 74 -9.97 1.78 -8.85
CA ALA A 74 -8.92 2.79 -8.90
C ALA A 74 -9.48 4.20 -9.12
N GLU A 75 -10.55 4.35 -9.90
CA GLU A 75 -11.25 5.64 -10.10
C GLU A 75 -11.90 6.16 -8.81
N GLN A 76 -12.46 5.26 -7.98
CA GLN A 76 -12.99 5.61 -6.66
C GLN A 76 -11.92 6.10 -5.68
N LEU A 77 -10.63 5.86 -5.97
CA LEU A 77 -9.54 6.41 -5.19
C LEU A 77 -9.37 7.93 -5.39
N VAL A 78 -10.25 8.58 -6.18
CA VAL A 78 -10.37 10.02 -6.48
C VAL A 78 -9.21 10.81 -5.89
N PHE A 79 -8.17 10.83 -6.71
CA PHE A 79 -6.96 11.61 -6.55
C PHE A 79 -7.30 13.03 -6.09
N ASN A 80 -7.01 13.35 -4.84
CA ASN A 80 -6.86 14.73 -4.44
C ASN A 80 -5.44 15.13 -4.85
N PRO A 81 -5.23 15.82 -6.00
CA PRO A 81 -3.91 16.32 -6.30
C PRO A 81 -3.46 17.19 -5.11
N PRO A 82 -2.18 17.14 -4.71
CA PRO A 82 -1.68 18.12 -3.75
C PRO A 82 -2.07 19.51 -4.26
N PRO A 83 -2.56 20.42 -3.40
CA PRO A 83 -2.90 21.77 -3.83
C PRO A 83 -1.71 22.38 -4.56
N ALA A 84 -1.99 23.00 -5.72
CA ALA A 84 -1.01 23.66 -6.57
C ALA A 84 -0.24 24.76 -5.82
#